data_AF-A0A9D2S6C6-F1
#
_entry.id   AF-A0A9D2S6C6-F1
#
_cell.length_a   1.000
_cell.length_b   1.000
_cell.length_c   1.000
_cell.angle_alpha   90.00
_cell.angle_beta   90.00
_cell.angle_gamma   90.00
#
_symmetry.space_group_name_H-M   'P 1'
#
loop_
_entity.id
_entity.type
_entity.pdbx_description
1 polymer ?
#
loop_
_entity_poly.entity_id
_entity_poly.type
_entity_poly.pdbx_seq_one_letter_code
_entity_poly.pdbx_strand_id
1 'polypeptide(L)'
;MSGDKNEFSFENPEYRKTYWHTCSHVMAQAVKRLWPEVKLAIGPSIEEGWYYDMDAPFAFTPEHLEKIEEEMRKICKEKLKLERFELPRDEALKFMEEKGEPFKVELIHDLPEDAHISFYKQGEFVDLCAGPHLDSTGRIKGNALKLTACNAAYWRGDSN
;
A
#
# COMPACT_ATOMS: atom_id res chain seq x y z
N MET A 1 12.91 -28.78 -20.54
CA MET A 1 12.02 -27.65 -20.19
C MET A 1 11.79 -27.71 -18.69
N SER A 2 12.61 -27.02 -17.91
CA SER A 2 12.56 -27.05 -16.43
C SER A 2 12.95 -25.70 -15.81
N GLY A 3 12.59 -24.59 -16.47
CA GLY A 3 12.42 -23.31 -15.80
C GLY A 3 10.95 -23.20 -15.36
N ASP A 4 10.67 -22.40 -14.34
CA ASP A 4 9.31 -21.95 -13.97
C ASP A 4 8.44 -22.86 -13.08
N LYS A 5 9.02 -23.62 -12.15
CA LYS A 5 8.21 -24.17 -11.03
C LYS A 5 8.02 -23.20 -9.86
N ASN A 6 8.84 -22.15 -9.75
CA ASN A 6 8.89 -21.31 -8.54
C ASN A 6 8.62 -19.81 -8.78
N GLU A 7 8.31 -19.37 -10.00
CA GLU A 7 8.16 -17.93 -10.29
C GLU A 7 7.12 -17.25 -9.39
N PHE A 8 5.95 -17.88 -9.20
CA PHE A 8 4.86 -17.38 -8.35
C PHE A 8 4.77 -18.09 -6.99
N SER A 9 5.89 -18.66 -6.52
CA SER A 9 5.95 -19.31 -5.21
C SER A 9 6.51 -18.37 -4.16
N PHE A 10 6.15 -18.60 -2.90
CA PHE A 10 6.66 -17.84 -1.77
C PHE A 10 8.17 -18.03 -1.54
N GLU A 11 8.77 -19.06 -2.12
CA GLU A 11 10.22 -19.28 -2.09
C GLU A 11 10.97 -18.25 -2.96
N ASN A 12 10.32 -17.70 -3.99
CA ASN A 12 10.88 -16.65 -4.83
C ASN A 12 10.90 -15.30 -4.07
N PRO A 13 12.08 -14.70 -3.83
CA PRO A 13 12.19 -13.41 -3.16
C PRO A 13 11.43 -12.27 -3.83
N GLU A 14 11.40 -12.24 -5.17
CA GLU A 14 10.73 -11.17 -5.92
C GLU A 14 9.20 -11.29 -5.84
N TYR A 15 8.71 -12.53 -5.86
CA TYR A 15 7.28 -12.79 -5.58
C TYR A 15 6.92 -12.41 -4.15
N ARG A 16 7.78 -12.70 -3.17
CA ARG A 16 7.59 -12.28 -1.77
C ARG A 16 7.46 -10.77 -1.64
N LYS A 17 8.39 -10.01 -2.22
CA LYS A 17 8.32 -8.54 -2.23
C LYS A 17 7.01 -8.06 -2.85
N THR A 18 6.61 -8.62 -3.99
CA THR A 18 5.35 -8.29 -4.66
C THR A 18 4.12 -8.60 -3.81
N TYR A 19 4.11 -9.74 -3.11
CA TYR A 19 3.05 -10.08 -2.17
C TYR A 19 3.03 -9.07 -1.02
N TRP A 20 4.19 -8.77 -0.44
CA TRP A 20 4.32 -7.91 0.75
C TRP A 20 3.86 -6.49 0.42
N HIS A 21 4.20 -6.02 -0.78
CA HIS A 21 3.75 -4.74 -1.30
C HIS A 21 2.23 -4.70 -1.48
N THR A 22 1.63 -5.79 -1.93
CA THR A 22 0.16 -5.92 -2.00
C THR A 22 -0.48 -5.93 -0.61
N CYS A 23 0.15 -6.56 0.40
CA CYS A 23 -0.31 -6.49 1.78
C CYS A 23 -0.30 -5.05 2.31
N SER A 24 0.72 -4.28 1.95
CA SER A 24 0.83 -2.85 2.30
C SER A 24 -0.37 -2.05 1.77
N HIS A 25 -0.75 -2.25 0.50
CA HIS A 25 -1.93 -1.59 -0.08
C HIS A 25 -3.25 -2.06 0.56
N VAL A 26 -3.37 -3.35 0.89
CA VAL A 26 -4.54 -3.87 1.63
C VAL A 26 -4.65 -3.23 3.02
N MET A 27 -3.52 -3.02 3.70
CA MET A 27 -3.48 -2.32 4.99
C MET A 27 -3.89 -0.85 4.86
N ALA A 28 -3.35 -0.15 3.86
CA ALA A 28 -3.73 1.23 3.59
C ALA A 28 -5.21 1.38 3.26
N GLN A 29 -5.76 0.51 2.40
CA GLN A 29 -7.19 0.47 2.13
C GLN A 29 -8.01 0.22 3.39
N ALA A 30 -7.61 -0.75 4.22
CA ALA A 30 -8.29 -1.04 5.49
C ALA A 30 -8.32 0.18 6.40
N VAL A 31 -7.19 0.89 6.53
CA VAL A 31 -7.12 2.13 7.32
C VAL A 31 -8.03 3.21 6.71
N LYS A 32 -8.01 3.42 5.40
CA LYS A 32 -8.89 4.42 4.76
C LYS A 32 -10.39 4.09 4.90
N ARG A 33 -10.77 2.82 4.98
CA ARG A 33 -12.16 2.41 5.26
C ARG A 33 -12.57 2.69 6.70
N LEU A 34 -11.65 2.51 7.66
CA LEU A 34 -11.91 2.74 9.08
C LEU A 34 -11.84 4.23 9.46
N TRP A 35 -10.86 4.94 8.90
CA TRP A 35 -10.53 6.33 9.18
C TRP A 35 -10.15 7.07 7.88
N PRO A 36 -11.15 7.55 7.11
CA PRO A 36 -10.92 8.22 5.83
C PRO A 36 -10.05 9.48 5.93
N GLU A 37 -9.95 10.08 7.11
CA GLU A 37 -9.14 11.27 7.40
C GLU A 37 -7.63 11.01 7.45
N VAL A 38 -7.21 9.77 7.72
CA VAL A 38 -5.78 9.38 7.81
C VAL A 38 -5.09 9.60 6.47
N LYS A 39 -3.89 10.20 6.51
CA LYS A 39 -3.10 10.49 5.31
C LYS A 39 -2.03 9.43 5.12
N LEU A 40 -1.83 9.01 3.88
CA LEU A 40 -0.92 7.94 3.52
C LEU A 40 0.39 8.52 3.00
N ALA A 41 1.50 8.13 3.63
CA ALA A 41 2.84 8.52 3.22
C ALA A 41 3.50 7.45 2.34
N ILE A 42 4.34 6.57 2.92
CA ILE A 42 5.08 5.52 2.20
C ILE A 42 4.79 4.15 2.80
N GLY A 43 4.68 3.13 1.94
CA GLY A 43 4.40 1.77 2.40
C GLY A 43 5.10 0.68 1.60
N PRO A 44 6.44 0.56 1.69
CA PRO A 44 7.18 -0.41 0.91
C PRO A 44 7.09 -1.83 1.50
N SER A 45 7.40 -2.82 0.67
CA SER A 45 7.81 -4.13 1.16
C SER A 45 9.24 -4.08 1.72
N ILE A 46 9.48 -4.80 2.81
CA ILE A 46 10.81 -5.03 3.41
C ILE A 46 11.16 -6.53 3.37
N GLU A 47 12.36 -6.90 3.81
CA GLU A 47 12.88 -8.28 3.71
C GLU A 47 11.91 -9.34 4.27
N GLU A 48 11.33 -9.07 5.43
CA GLU A 48 10.47 -10.01 6.15
C GLU A 48 9.03 -9.52 6.34
N GLY A 49 8.60 -8.48 5.62
CA GLY A 49 7.23 -7.96 5.76
C GLY A 49 6.96 -6.69 4.98
N TRP A 50 6.13 -5.83 5.55
CA TRP A 50 5.82 -4.50 5.04
C TRP A 50 5.60 -3.55 6.22
N TYR A 51 5.64 -2.25 5.94
CA TYR A 51 5.11 -1.22 6.83
C TYR A 51 4.35 -0.20 5.99
N TYR A 52 3.64 0.71 6.65
CA TYR A 52 3.08 1.88 6.00
C TYR A 52 3.08 3.04 7.00
N ASP A 53 3.75 4.12 6.63
CA ASP A 53 3.78 5.36 7.39
C ASP A 53 2.50 6.16 7.11
N MET A 54 1.83 6.56 8.19
CA MET A 54 0.54 7.23 8.12
C MET A 54 0.50 8.39 9.10
N ASP A 55 -0.11 9.50 8.67
CA ASP A 55 -0.43 10.62 9.54
C ASP A 55 -1.89 10.53 9.97
N ALA A 56 -2.09 10.45 11.28
CA ALA A 56 -3.38 10.27 11.90
C ALA A 56 -3.52 11.24 13.09
N PRO A 57 -4.72 11.77 13.35
CA PRO A 57 -4.96 12.65 14.52
C PRO A 57 -4.95 11.89 15.86
N PHE A 58 -4.64 10.60 15.85
CA PHE A 58 -4.61 9.72 17.02
C PHE A 58 -3.43 8.74 16.92
N ALA A 59 -3.00 8.22 18.06
CA ALA A 59 -2.06 7.12 18.11
C ALA A 59 -2.76 5.79 17.82
N PHE A 60 -2.19 4.96 16.95
CA PHE A 60 -2.66 3.59 16.78
C PHE A 60 -2.38 2.78 18.06
N THR A 61 -3.38 2.01 18.48
CA THR A 61 -3.32 1.15 19.67
C THR A 61 -3.39 -0.32 19.23
N PRO A 62 -3.10 -1.29 20.12
CA PRO A 62 -3.30 -2.70 19.82
C PRO A 62 -4.73 -3.02 19.31
N GLU A 63 -5.75 -2.40 19.88
CA GLU A 63 -7.15 -2.55 19.45
C GLU A 63 -7.40 -1.97 18.05
N HIS A 64 -6.68 -0.89 17.67
CA HIS A 64 -6.72 -0.39 16.30
C HIS A 64 -6.09 -1.39 15.32
N LEU A 65 -4.97 -2.02 15.68
CA LEU A 65 -4.34 -3.05 14.84
C LEU A 65 -5.28 -4.24 14.62
N GLU A 66 -6.02 -4.68 15.65
CA GLU A 66 -7.02 -5.75 15.52
C GLU A 66 -8.13 -5.37 14.53
N LYS A 67 -8.65 -4.15 14.61
CA LYS A 67 -9.67 -3.64 13.65
C LYS A 67 -9.12 -3.57 12.23
N ILE A 68 -7.88 -3.10 12.06
CA ILE A 68 -7.23 -3.06 10.74
C ILE A 68 -7.08 -4.47 10.19
N GLU A 69 -6.58 -5.42 10.98
CA GLU A 69 -6.46 -6.82 10.55
C GLU A 69 -7.81 -7.44 10.17
N GLU A 70 -8.87 -7.15 10.92
CA GLU A 70 -10.23 -7.58 10.57
C GLU A 70 -10.69 -7.03 9.23
N GLU A 71 -10.43 -5.76 8.96
CA GLU A 71 -10.81 -5.12 7.70
C GLU A 71 -9.94 -5.61 6.53
N MET A 72 -8.63 -5.79 6.73
CA MET A 72 -7.74 -6.44 5.76
C MET A 72 -8.25 -7.84 5.38
N ARG A 73 -8.74 -8.62 6.36
CA ARG A 73 -9.34 -9.94 6.11
C ARG A 73 -10.60 -9.86 5.25
N LYS A 74 -11.43 -8.83 5.41
CA LYS A 74 -12.62 -8.61 4.57
C LYS A 74 -12.21 -8.26 3.14
N ILE A 75 -11.26 -7.33 2.97
CA ILE A 75 -10.73 -6.93 1.66
C ILE A 75 -10.13 -8.12 0.88
N CYS A 76 -9.41 -9.02 1.57
CA CYS A 76 -8.88 -10.24 0.93
C CYS A 76 -10.01 -11.18 0.49
N LYS A 77 -11.11 -11.28 1.25
CA LYS A 77 -12.28 -12.10 0.90
C LYS A 77 -13.08 -11.54 -0.27
N GLU A 78 -13.04 -10.22 -0.49
CA GLU A 78 -13.66 -9.56 -1.64
C GLU A 78 -12.97 -9.92 -2.96
N LYS A 79 -11.69 -10.35 -2.91
CA LYS A 79 -10.89 -10.73 -4.09
C LYS A 79 -10.84 -9.63 -5.16
N LEU A 80 -10.69 -8.39 -4.71
CA LEU A 80 -10.62 -7.22 -5.58
C LEU A 80 -9.47 -7.37 -6.56
N LYS A 81 -9.72 -7.01 -7.82
CA LYS A 81 -8.68 -6.95 -8.86
C LYS A 81 -7.82 -5.70 -8.65
N LEU A 82 -6.51 -5.84 -8.85
CA LEU A 82 -5.59 -4.71 -8.87
C LEU A 82 -5.40 -4.24 -10.30
N GLU A 83 -5.65 -2.95 -10.53
CA GLU A 83 -5.56 -2.33 -11.86
C GLU A 83 -4.54 -1.20 -11.84
N ARG A 84 -3.47 -1.36 -12.63
CA ARG A 84 -2.46 -0.32 -12.83
C ARG A 84 -2.95 0.66 -13.88
N PHE A 85 -2.82 1.95 -13.61
CA PHE A 85 -3.02 3.01 -14.59
C PHE A 85 -2.00 4.13 -14.40
N GLU A 86 -1.86 4.98 -15.40
CA GLU A 86 -0.95 6.13 -15.37
C GLU A 86 -1.74 7.40 -15.58
N LEU A 87 -1.28 8.50 -14.98
CA LEU A 87 -1.79 9.83 -15.22
C LEU A 87 -0.64 10.76 -15.59
N PRO A 88 -0.87 11.76 -16.46
CA PRO A 88 0.05 12.89 -16.62
C PRO A 88 0.33 13.56 -15.27
N ARG A 89 1.51 14.18 -15.12
CA ARG A 89 1.94 14.82 -13.87
C ARG A 89 0.93 15.80 -13.28
N ASP A 90 0.39 16.69 -14.08
CA ASP A 90 -0.57 17.69 -13.62
C ASP A 90 -1.89 17.04 -13.15
N GLU A 91 -2.34 15.99 -13.85
CA GLU A 91 -3.52 15.22 -13.46
C GLU A 91 -3.29 14.39 -12.20
N ALA A 92 -2.09 13.80 -12.05
CA ALA A 92 -1.67 13.05 -10.87
C ALA A 92 -1.63 13.93 -9.62
N LEU A 93 -1.05 15.13 -9.73
CA LEU A 93 -1.01 16.12 -8.66
C LEU A 93 -2.43 16.51 -8.23
N LYS A 94 -3.26 16.94 -9.20
CA LYS A 94 -4.65 17.30 -8.94
C LYS A 94 -5.44 16.15 -8.32
N PHE A 95 -5.24 14.93 -8.80
CA PHE A 95 -5.92 13.74 -8.28
C PHE A 95 -5.56 13.47 -6.82
N MET A 96 -4.29 13.63 -6.42
CA MET A 96 -3.88 13.45 -5.02
C MET A 96 -4.27 14.62 -4.11
N GLU A 97 -4.31 15.84 -4.63
CA GLU A 97 -4.86 17.01 -3.93
C GLU A 97 -6.36 16.86 -3.65
N GLU A 98 -7.16 16.44 -4.63
CA GLU A 98 -8.60 16.20 -4.48
C GLU A 98 -8.91 15.07 -3.49
N LYS A 99 -8.03 14.07 -3.40
CA LYS A 99 -8.11 13.02 -2.37
C LYS A 99 -7.59 13.47 -1.00
N GLY A 100 -6.95 14.64 -0.95
CA GLY A 100 -6.34 15.19 0.26
C GLY A 100 -5.19 14.35 0.76
N GLU A 101 -4.32 13.84 -0.11
CA GLU A 101 -3.14 13.02 0.22
C GLU A 101 -1.84 13.84 0.02
N PRO A 102 -1.50 14.75 0.95
CA PRO A 102 -0.41 15.73 0.75
C PRO A 102 0.96 15.09 0.58
N PHE A 103 1.25 14.00 1.30
CA PHE A 103 2.53 13.29 1.16
C PHE A 103 2.70 12.71 -0.25
N LYS A 104 1.61 12.27 -0.91
CA LYS A 104 1.68 11.77 -2.28
C LYS A 104 1.92 12.91 -3.29
N VAL A 105 1.38 14.10 -3.03
CA VAL A 105 1.65 15.31 -3.81
C VAL A 105 3.14 15.67 -3.73
N GLU A 106 3.72 15.69 -2.53
CA GLU A 106 5.16 15.91 -2.34
C GLU A 106 6.01 14.85 -3.06
N LEU A 107 5.64 13.57 -2.92
CA LEU A 107 6.35 12.49 -3.61
C LEU A 107 6.33 12.66 -5.12
N ILE A 108 5.21 13.09 -5.70
CA ILE A 108 5.13 13.37 -7.14
C ILE A 108 6.09 14.51 -7.52
N HIS A 109 6.11 15.61 -6.75
CA HIS A 109 7.02 16.72 -7.02
C HIS A 109 8.51 16.32 -7.02
N ASP A 110 8.88 15.35 -6.19
CA ASP A 110 10.26 14.84 -6.11
C ASP A 110 10.65 13.90 -7.27
N LEU A 111 9.67 13.36 -8.00
CA LEU A 111 9.96 12.48 -9.13
C LEU A 111 10.59 13.26 -10.28
N PRO A 112 11.56 12.68 -11.03
CA PRO A 112 12.11 13.27 -12.25
C PRO A 112 11.03 13.75 -13.22
N GLU A 113 11.26 14.85 -13.94
CA GLU A 113 10.23 15.47 -14.82
C GLU A 113 9.62 14.48 -15.83
N ASP A 114 10.42 13.55 -16.34
CA ASP A 114 10.06 12.52 -17.32
C ASP A 114 9.55 11.20 -16.69
N ALA A 115 9.40 11.15 -15.36
CA ALA A 115 8.94 9.95 -14.67
C ALA A 115 7.49 9.58 -15.04
N HIS A 116 7.27 8.30 -15.32
CA HIS A 116 5.93 7.73 -15.47
C HIS A 116 5.25 7.61 -14.10
N ILE A 117 4.20 8.41 -13.88
CA ILE A 117 3.44 8.39 -12.64
C ILE A 117 2.34 7.36 -12.74
N SER A 118 2.47 6.31 -11.94
CA SER A 118 1.53 5.19 -11.95
C SER A 118 0.84 4.99 -10.62
N PHE A 119 -0.36 4.43 -10.71
CA PHE A 119 -1.26 4.20 -9.60
C PHE A 119 -1.79 2.77 -9.69
N TYR A 120 -2.15 2.22 -8.54
CA TYR A 120 -2.86 0.95 -8.43
C TYR A 120 -4.23 1.17 -7.80
N LYS A 121 -5.27 0.70 -8.49
CA LYS A 121 -6.65 0.68 -7.99
C LYS A 121 -7.03 -0.71 -7.51
N GLN A 122 -7.63 -0.82 -6.32
CA GLN A 122 -8.30 -2.03 -5.81
C GLN A 122 -9.64 -1.66 -5.17
N GLY A 123 -10.74 -2.00 -5.86
CA GLY A 123 -12.07 -1.54 -5.47
C GLY A 123 -12.16 -0.02 -5.49
N GLU A 124 -12.49 0.56 -4.35
CA GLU A 124 -12.58 2.02 -4.14
C GLU A 124 -11.23 2.69 -3.82
N PHE A 125 -10.22 1.90 -3.46
CA PHE A 125 -8.91 2.41 -3.06
C PHE A 125 -7.99 2.61 -4.27
N VAL A 126 -7.23 3.70 -4.25
CA VAL A 126 -6.21 4.04 -5.24
C VAL A 126 -5.00 4.59 -4.50
N ASP A 127 -3.81 4.09 -4.84
CA ASP A 127 -2.55 4.55 -4.27
C ASP A 127 -1.52 4.86 -5.36
N LEU A 128 -0.66 5.84 -5.10
CA LEU A 128 0.51 6.17 -5.94
C LEU A 128 1.57 5.10 -5.73
N CYS A 129 1.89 4.34 -6.78
CA CYS A 129 2.81 3.24 -6.65
C CYS A 129 3.34 2.77 -8.01
N ALA A 130 4.66 2.53 -8.08
CA ALA A 130 5.31 1.97 -9.27
C ALA A 130 5.08 0.46 -9.45
N GLY A 131 4.71 -0.25 -8.37
CA GLY A 131 4.56 -1.70 -8.35
C GLY A 131 5.91 -2.45 -8.31
N PRO A 132 5.90 -3.76 -8.64
CA PRO A 132 4.74 -4.57 -9.00
C PRO A 132 3.82 -4.88 -7.81
N HIS A 133 2.61 -5.34 -8.13
CA HIS A 133 1.64 -5.91 -7.19
C HIS A 133 1.07 -7.23 -7.74
N LEU A 134 0.43 -8.00 -6.86
CA LEU A 134 -0.38 -9.15 -7.26
C LEU A 134 -1.58 -8.72 -8.10
N ASP A 135 -2.16 -9.66 -8.82
CA ASP A 135 -3.34 -9.43 -9.69
C ASP A 135 -4.66 -9.24 -8.91
N SER A 136 -4.72 -9.77 -7.67
CA SER A 136 -5.91 -9.68 -6.83
C SER A 136 -5.57 -9.72 -5.34
N THR A 137 -6.34 -8.99 -4.52
CA THR A 137 -6.31 -9.11 -3.05
C THR A 137 -6.64 -10.52 -2.57
N GLY A 138 -7.33 -11.32 -3.40
CA GLY A 138 -7.68 -12.71 -3.12
C GLY A 138 -6.51 -13.68 -3.13
N ARG A 139 -5.33 -13.26 -3.64
CA ARG A 139 -4.08 -14.04 -3.55
C ARG A 139 -3.53 -14.08 -2.13
N ILE A 140 -3.87 -13.08 -1.32
CA ILE A 140 -3.49 -13.00 0.09
C ILE A 140 -4.47 -13.83 0.89
N LYS A 141 -3.96 -14.84 1.59
CA LYS A 141 -4.81 -15.62 2.51
C LYS A 141 -5.08 -14.77 3.75
N GLY A 142 -6.36 -14.54 4.07
CA GLY A 142 -6.73 -13.67 5.20
C GLY A 142 -6.20 -14.12 6.57
N ASN A 143 -5.89 -15.41 6.76
CA ASN A 143 -5.25 -15.92 7.97
C ASN A 143 -3.71 -15.93 7.92
N ALA A 144 -3.11 -15.39 6.85
CA ALA A 144 -1.67 -15.27 6.65
C ALA A 144 -1.18 -13.82 6.74
N LEU A 145 -1.94 -12.97 7.45
CA LEU A 145 -1.62 -11.56 7.71
C LEU A 145 -1.56 -11.35 9.22
N LYS A 146 -0.52 -10.63 9.67
CA LYS A 146 -0.38 -10.18 11.04
C LYS A 146 0.29 -8.82 11.07
N LEU A 147 -0.32 -7.86 11.76
CA LEU A 147 0.32 -6.61 12.12
C LEU A 147 1.10 -6.83 13.43
N THR A 148 2.38 -6.50 13.42
CA THR A 148 3.31 -6.85 14.50
C THR A 148 3.39 -5.76 15.56
N ALA A 149 3.52 -4.50 15.13
CA ALA A 149 3.65 -3.34 16.00
C ALA A 149 3.19 -2.07 15.27
N CYS A 150 2.92 -1.02 16.06
CA CYS A 150 2.89 0.35 15.58
C CYS A 150 4.04 1.12 16.22
N ASN A 151 4.82 1.81 15.39
CA ASN A 151 5.95 2.62 15.82
C ASN A 151 5.80 4.04 15.26
N ALA A 152 6.44 5.02 15.89
CA ALA A 152 6.50 6.37 15.36
C ALA A 152 7.60 6.47 14.29
N ALA A 153 7.32 7.20 13.21
CA ALA A 153 8.27 7.57 12.18
C ALA A 153 8.16 9.08 11.93
N TYR A 154 9.30 9.70 11.67
CA TYR A 154 9.34 11.09 11.19
C TYR A 154 9.28 11.10 9.66
N TRP A 155 8.53 12.03 9.09
CA TRP A 155 8.47 12.17 7.64
C TRP A 155 9.87 12.45 7.09
N ARG A 156 10.32 11.63 6.13
CA ARG A 156 11.68 11.65 5.57
C ARG A 156 12.81 11.51 6.61
N GLY A 157 12.49 11.04 7.82
CA GLY A 157 13.43 10.97 8.92
C GLY A 157 13.84 12.34 9.50
N ASP A 158 13.09 13.40 9.22
CA ASP A 158 13.32 14.75 9.77
C ASP A 158 12.38 15.04 10.94
N SER A 159 12.94 15.42 12.09
CA SER A 159 12.20 15.69 13.31
C SER A 159 11.60 17.09 13.40
N ASN A 160 11.68 17.90 12.34
CA ASN A 160 11.24 19.30 12.31
C ASN A 160 10.03 19.55 11.41
#